data_AF-A0A7K4D1V1-F1
#
_entry.id   AF-A0A7K4D1V1-F1
#
_cell.length_a   1.000
_cell.length_b   1.000
_cell.length_c   1.000
_cell.angle_alpha   90.00
_cell.angle_beta   90.00
_cell.angle_gamma   90.00
#
_symmetry.space_group_name_H-M   'P 1'
#
loop_
_entity.id
_entity.type
_entity.pdbx_description
1 polymer ?
#
loop_
_entity_poly.entity_id
_entity_poly.type
_entity_poly.pdbx_seq_one_letter_code
_entity_poly.pdbx_strand_id
1 'polypeptide(L)'
;MHAIPRNQTLLHQALKHAYARKVCGDEEVDVLSGGKKYRLDVFDRVHRHAIEIQLEQFGKEFYSKIGVISRDVFVTIVHPVHIIQHASTRTGAAVETRVVHKHNDFYSIFDVLIHFKTRFDPGKFKFEYLLTEEAILQEHAGFKRGRPLYRVASRDLVNILDSRTVASKVDFLAFLPHDLPGRFTNKDVADRLGIKGGTTRRKAIAARMTYSLRGLGLLRVAGKQGRMLLFERS
;
A
#
# COMPACT_ATOMS: atom_id res chain seq x y z
N MET A 1 -12.81 9.97 -27.92
CA MET A 1 -12.89 9.41 -26.55
C MET A 1 -11.65 8.55 -26.32
N HIS A 2 -10.60 9.12 -25.73
CA HIS A 2 -9.39 8.36 -25.42
C HIS A 2 -9.67 7.42 -24.25
N ALA A 3 -9.47 6.13 -24.48
CA ALA A 3 -9.49 5.13 -23.42
C ALA A 3 -8.40 5.50 -22.40
N ILE A 4 -8.82 5.84 -21.18
CA ILE A 4 -7.91 6.06 -20.05
C ILE A 4 -7.13 4.75 -19.86
N PRO A 5 -5.78 4.77 -19.85
CA PRO A 5 -4.99 3.57 -19.61
C PRO A 5 -5.45 2.89 -18.32
N ARG A 6 -5.51 1.54 -18.29
CA ARG A 6 -5.96 0.75 -17.12
C ARG A 6 -5.30 1.13 -15.78
N ASN A 7 -4.17 1.85 -15.81
CA ASN A 7 -3.37 2.20 -14.64
C ASN A 7 -3.51 3.64 -14.14
N GLN A 8 -4.25 4.52 -14.83
CA GLN A 8 -4.41 5.90 -14.39
C GLN A 8 -5.88 6.17 -14.06
N THR A 9 -6.26 5.86 -12.83
CA THR A 9 -7.61 6.15 -12.33
C THR A 9 -7.74 7.62 -11.93
N LEU A 10 -8.97 8.11 -11.78
CA LEU A 10 -9.23 9.46 -11.26
C LEU A 10 -8.65 9.63 -9.85
N LEU A 11 -8.62 8.56 -9.03
CA LEU A 11 -7.89 8.49 -7.76
C LEU A 11 -6.38 8.75 -7.93
N HIS A 12 -5.72 8.10 -8.90
CA HIS A 12 -4.29 8.31 -9.15
C HIS A 12 -4.00 9.77 -9.52
N GLN A 13 -4.81 10.35 -10.41
CA GLN A 13 -4.69 11.74 -10.83
C GLN A 13 -4.95 12.72 -9.67
N ALA A 14 -5.99 12.49 -8.87
CA ALA A 14 -6.30 13.34 -7.72
C ALA A 14 -5.16 13.36 -6.69
N LEU A 15 -4.59 12.19 -6.39
CA LEU A 15 -3.42 12.09 -5.51
C LEU A 15 -2.20 12.76 -6.13
N LYS A 16 -1.94 12.55 -7.42
CA LYS A 16 -0.80 13.17 -8.13
C LYS A 16 -0.85 14.69 -8.02
N HIS A 17 -2.01 15.26 -8.32
CA HIS A 17 -2.24 16.69 -8.22
C HIS A 17 -2.05 17.23 -6.79
N ALA A 18 -2.60 16.53 -5.80
CA ALA A 18 -2.42 16.90 -4.39
C ALA A 18 -0.94 16.88 -3.97
N TYR A 19 -0.18 15.87 -4.40
CA TYR A 19 1.24 15.74 -4.05
C TYR A 19 2.13 16.72 -4.82
N ALA A 20 1.85 17.01 -6.09
CA ALA A 20 2.55 18.03 -6.86
C ALA A 20 2.49 19.39 -6.15
N ARG A 21 1.32 19.77 -5.65
CA ARG A 21 1.16 20.97 -4.83
C ARG A 21 1.89 20.87 -3.49
N LYS A 22 1.81 19.72 -2.80
CA LYS A 22 2.44 19.49 -1.48
C LYS A 22 3.95 19.67 -1.52
N VAL A 23 4.62 19.22 -2.59
CA VAL A 23 6.08 19.28 -2.72
C VAL A 23 6.56 20.37 -3.69
N CYS A 24 5.65 21.18 -4.22
CA CYS A 24 5.95 22.17 -5.28
C CYS A 24 6.67 21.55 -6.49
N GLY A 25 6.27 20.33 -6.88
CA GLY A 25 6.86 19.57 -7.97
C GLY A 25 6.02 19.56 -9.25
N ASP A 26 6.63 19.09 -10.33
CA ASP A 26 5.98 18.91 -11.63
C ASP A 26 5.31 17.52 -11.72
N GLU A 27 4.14 17.45 -12.35
CA GLU A 27 3.45 16.19 -12.63
C GLU A 27 3.99 15.49 -13.90
N GLU A 28 3.98 14.15 -13.92
CA GLU A 28 4.28 13.32 -15.11
C GLU A 28 5.63 13.59 -15.78
N VAL A 29 6.67 13.74 -14.96
CA VAL A 29 8.01 14.07 -15.46
C VAL A 29 8.72 12.83 -15.99
N ASP A 30 9.17 12.91 -17.24
CA ASP A 30 10.10 11.94 -17.79
C ASP A 30 11.55 12.26 -17.37
N VAL A 31 12.26 11.28 -16.82
CA VAL A 31 13.67 11.37 -16.40
C VAL A 31 14.50 10.30 -17.07
N LEU A 32 15.77 10.60 -17.36
CA LEU A 32 16.76 9.60 -17.75
C LEU A 32 17.54 9.15 -16.53
N SER A 33 17.54 7.85 -16.25
CA SER A 33 18.33 7.25 -15.18
C SER A 33 18.80 5.86 -15.60
N GLY A 34 20.06 5.52 -15.32
CA GLY A 34 20.63 4.22 -15.69
C GLY A 34 20.52 3.87 -17.19
N GLY A 35 20.59 4.88 -18.08
CA GLY A 35 20.47 4.69 -19.53
C GLY A 35 19.05 4.39 -20.04
N LYS A 36 18.02 4.53 -19.20
CA LYS A 36 16.62 4.31 -19.55
C LYS A 36 15.75 5.51 -19.17
N LYS A 37 14.66 5.69 -19.91
CA LYS A 37 13.64 6.70 -19.65
C LYS A 37 12.62 6.15 -18.66
N TYR A 38 12.37 6.88 -17.58
CA TYR A 38 11.34 6.57 -16.58
C TYR A 38 10.38 7.75 -16.45
N ARG A 39 9.09 7.47 -16.32
CA ARG A 39 8.08 8.49 -16.00
C ARG A 39 7.78 8.51 -14.52
N LEU A 40 7.98 9.64 -13.86
CA LEU A 40 7.66 9.89 -12.46
C LEU A 40 6.25 10.46 -12.34
N ASP A 41 5.53 10.15 -11.27
CA ASP A 41 4.20 10.74 -11.06
C ASP A 41 4.31 12.21 -10.66
N VAL A 42 5.17 12.52 -9.70
CA VAL A 42 5.53 13.89 -9.31
C VAL A 42 7.03 13.97 -9.09
N PHE A 43 7.65 15.05 -9.54
CA PHE A 43 9.07 15.29 -9.32
C PHE A 43 9.37 16.72 -8.90
N ASP A 44 9.90 16.87 -7.69
CA ASP A 44 10.55 18.08 -7.23
C ASP A 44 12.03 18.03 -7.66
N ARG A 45 12.36 18.89 -8.62
CA ARG A 45 13.70 19.00 -9.21
C ARG A 45 14.70 19.63 -8.26
N VAL A 46 14.25 20.54 -7.38
CA VAL A 46 15.13 21.29 -6.47
C VAL A 46 15.68 20.37 -5.40
N HIS A 47 14.81 19.58 -4.77
CA HIS A 47 15.22 18.65 -3.71
C HIS A 47 15.53 17.24 -4.22
N ARG A 48 15.46 17.00 -5.53
CA ARG A 48 15.63 15.69 -6.17
C ARG A 48 14.77 14.63 -5.47
N HIS A 49 13.49 14.94 -5.33
CA HIS A 49 12.51 14.12 -4.62
C HIS A 49 11.37 13.73 -5.56
N ALA A 50 11.17 12.42 -5.74
CA ALA A 50 10.06 11.88 -6.50
C ALA A 50 8.95 11.36 -5.60
N ILE A 51 7.69 11.55 -6.01
CA ILE A 51 6.53 10.86 -5.45
C ILE A 51 6.04 9.85 -6.47
N GLU A 52 5.79 8.62 -6.01
CA GLU A 52 5.28 7.52 -6.83
C GLU A 52 4.02 6.96 -6.19
N ILE A 53 2.87 7.10 -6.86
CA ILE A 53 1.58 6.68 -6.34
C ILE A 53 1.28 5.28 -6.88
N GLN A 54 1.09 4.32 -5.99
CA GLN A 54 0.87 2.93 -6.34
C GLN A 54 -0.44 2.43 -5.75
N LEU A 55 -1.42 2.18 -6.62
CA LEU A 55 -2.78 1.75 -6.21
C LEU A 55 -2.92 0.23 -6.01
N GLU A 56 -2.00 -0.54 -6.57
CA GLU A 56 -2.00 -2.00 -6.51
C GLU A 56 -0.75 -2.54 -5.80
N GLN A 57 -0.66 -3.87 -5.70
CA GLN A 57 0.54 -4.52 -5.21
C GLN A 57 1.73 -4.20 -6.13
N PHE A 58 2.90 -4.00 -5.52
CA PHE A 58 4.10 -3.62 -6.25
C PHE A 58 4.63 -4.80 -7.09
N GLY A 59 4.68 -4.61 -8.40
CA GLY A 59 5.23 -5.59 -9.35
C GLY A 59 6.76 -5.52 -9.50
N LYS A 60 7.34 -6.52 -10.17
CA LYS A 60 8.79 -6.59 -10.48
C LYS A 60 9.31 -5.34 -11.19
N GLU A 61 8.51 -4.80 -12.09
CA GLU A 61 8.85 -3.62 -12.90
C GLU A 61 8.95 -2.38 -12.02
N PHE A 62 8.01 -2.18 -11.10
CA PHE A 62 8.05 -1.09 -10.13
C PHE A 62 9.33 -1.16 -9.29
N TYR A 63 9.72 -2.34 -8.81
CA TYR A 63 10.98 -2.48 -8.05
C TYR A 63 12.21 -2.13 -8.88
N SER A 64 12.23 -2.51 -10.15
CA SER A 64 13.34 -2.22 -11.05
C SER A 64 13.44 -0.72 -11.32
N LYS A 65 12.29 -0.04 -11.47
CA LYS A 65 12.18 1.41 -11.58
C LYS A 65 12.72 2.10 -10.32
N ILE A 66 12.19 1.77 -9.14
CA ILE A 66 12.62 2.38 -7.88
C ILE A 66 14.11 2.12 -7.60
N GLY A 67 14.62 0.92 -7.84
CA GLY A 67 16.03 0.60 -7.59
C GLY A 67 17.03 1.36 -8.49
N VAL A 68 16.59 1.83 -9.66
CA VAL A 68 17.39 2.67 -10.56
C VAL A 68 17.25 4.14 -10.18
N ILE A 69 16.02 4.65 -10.06
CA ILE A 69 15.75 6.05 -9.74
C ILE A 69 16.35 6.43 -8.38
N SER A 70 16.21 5.55 -7.39
CA SER A 70 16.61 5.85 -6.01
C SER A 70 18.12 5.88 -5.76
N ARG A 71 18.94 5.73 -6.80
CA ARG A 71 20.38 5.99 -6.73
C ARG A 71 20.69 7.46 -6.54
N ASP A 72 19.92 8.33 -7.20
CA ASP A 72 20.21 9.77 -7.26
C ASP A 72 18.98 10.64 -6.92
N VAL A 73 17.84 10.02 -6.60
CA VAL A 73 16.57 10.71 -6.32
C VAL A 73 15.93 10.05 -5.11
N PHE A 74 15.63 10.81 -4.06
CA PHE A 74 14.87 10.26 -2.95
C PHE A 74 13.44 9.99 -3.39
N VAL A 75 12.86 8.82 -3.05
CA VAL A 75 11.49 8.48 -3.48
C VAL A 75 10.54 8.38 -2.30
N THR A 76 9.35 8.96 -2.39
CA THR A 76 8.22 8.64 -1.51
C THR A 76 7.21 7.81 -2.28
N ILE A 77 6.99 6.59 -1.81
CA ILE A 77 6.00 5.69 -2.38
C ILE A 77 4.70 5.89 -1.60
N VAL A 78 3.69 6.44 -2.28
CA VAL A 78 2.37 6.71 -1.72
C VAL A 78 1.46 5.54 -2.06
N HIS A 79 0.87 4.92 -1.04
CA HIS A 79 -0.04 3.79 -1.21
C HIS A 79 -1.39 4.07 -0.52
N PRO A 80 -2.45 4.38 -1.29
CA PRO A 80 -3.78 4.54 -0.72
C PRO A 80 -4.40 3.19 -0.36
N VAL A 81 -5.10 3.17 0.77
CA VAL A 81 -5.78 2.03 1.37
C VAL A 81 -7.20 2.46 1.69
N HIS A 82 -8.14 2.09 0.83
CA HIS A 82 -9.54 2.44 1.02
C HIS A 82 -10.16 1.71 2.21
N ILE A 83 -10.70 2.49 3.15
CA ILE A 83 -11.41 1.99 4.34
C ILE A 83 -12.92 2.26 4.26
N ILE A 84 -13.33 3.25 3.45
CA ILE A 84 -14.72 3.53 3.11
C ILE A 84 -14.82 3.57 1.57
N GLN A 85 -15.84 2.90 1.02
CA GLN A 85 -16.06 2.83 -0.41
C GLN A 85 -17.54 3.04 -0.75
N HIS A 86 -17.84 4.13 -1.46
CA HIS A 86 -19.14 4.38 -2.08
C HIS A 86 -19.18 3.63 -3.41
N ALA A 87 -19.87 2.49 -3.44
CA ALA A 87 -19.94 1.64 -4.61
C ALA A 87 -21.27 1.85 -5.34
N SER A 88 -21.20 2.43 -6.54
CA SER A 88 -22.32 2.57 -7.46
C SER A 88 -22.23 1.49 -8.53
N THR A 89 -23.30 0.73 -8.74
CA THR A 89 -23.38 -0.32 -9.76
C THR A 89 -24.38 0.08 -10.82
N ARG A 90 -23.93 0.16 -12.08
CA ARG A 90 -24.76 0.49 -13.23
C ARG A 90 -25.23 -0.77 -13.95
N THR A 91 -26.55 -0.94 -14.04
CA THR A 91 -27.23 -2.02 -14.76
C THR A 91 -28.24 -1.40 -15.73
N GLY A 92 -27.84 -1.25 -17.00
CA GLY A 92 -28.63 -0.49 -17.97
C GLY A 92 -28.75 0.98 -17.55
N ALA A 93 -29.98 1.48 -17.39
CA ALA A 93 -30.25 2.85 -16.95
C ALA A 93 -30.28 3.02 -15.41
N ALA A 94 -30.33 1.93 -14.64
CA ALA A 94 -30.38 1.98 -13.18
C ALA A 94 -28.97 2.10 -12.58
N VAL A 95 -28.86 2.85 -11.48
CA VAL A 95 -27.65 2.94 -10.67
C VAL A 95 -28.01 2.68 -9.20
N GLU A 96 -27.50 1.60 -8.64
CA GLU A 96 -27.64 1.29 -7.22
C GLU A 96 -26.37 1.69 -6.48
N THR A 97 -26.51 2.42 -5.37
CA THR A 97 -25.37 2.88 -4.57
C THR A 97 -25.41 2.30 -3.17
N ARG A 98 -24.26 1.85 -2.67
CA ARG A 98 -24.07 1.41 -1.28
C ARG A 98 -22.76 1.91 -0.71
N VAL A 99 -22.73 2.11 0.61
CA VAL A 99 -21.50 2.41 1.35
C VAL A 99 -20.94 1.10 1.92
N VAL A 100 -19.65 0.86 1.68
CA VAL A 100 -18.94 -0.33 2.15
C VAL A 100 -17.80 0.09 3.06
N HIS A 101 -17.89 -0.28 4.33
CA HIS A 101 -16.78 -0.16 5.28
C HIS A 101 -15.88 -1.39 5.18
N LYS A 102 -14.61 -1.18 4.80
CA LYS A 102 -13.62 -2.25 4.71
C LYS A 102 -12.95 -2.45 6.06
N HIS A 103 -12.41 -3.66 6.27
CA HIS A 103 -11.54 -3.93 7.42
C HIS A 103 -10.07 -3.58 7.14
N ASN A 104 -9.80 -2.78 6.10
CA ASN A 104 -8.45 -2.30 5.84
C ASN A 104 -8.04 -1.28 6.91
N ASP A 105 -6.74 -1.20 7.19
CA ASP A 105 -6.14 -0.28 8.15
C ASP A 105 -4.65 -0.12 7.81
N PHE A 106 -3.90 0.59 8.63
CA PHE A 106 -2.47 0.76 8.42
C PHE A 106 -1.68 -0.56 8.45
N TYR A 107 -2.20 -1.64 9.05
CA TYR A 107 -1.54 -2.95 9.02
C TYR A 107 -1.61 -3.62 7.64
N SER A 108 -2.43 -3.12 6.72
CA SER A 108 -2.38 -3.51 5.31
C SER A 108 -1.03 -3.20 4.66
N ILE A 109 -0.16 -2.39 5.28
CA ILE A 109 1.24 -2.23 4.86
C ILE A 109 1.98 -3.56 4.74
N PHE A 110 1.64 -4.55 5.58
CA PHE A 110 2.28 -5.86 5.56
C PHE A 110 1.89 -6.71 4.35
N ASP A 111 0.85 -6.34 3.60
CA ASP A 111 0.48 -6.98 2.33
C ASP A 111 1.48 -6.64 1.22
N VAL A 112 2.10 -5.48 1.36
CA VAL A 112 3.06 -4.92 0.43
C VAL A 112 4.49 -5.19 0.89
N LEU A 113 4.76 -4.99 2.19
CA LEU A 113 6.09 -5.12 2.78
C LEU A 113 6.66 -6.53 2.66
N ILE A 114 5.82 -7.56 2.58
CA ILE A 114 6.26 -8.95 2.36
C ILE A 114 7.13 -9.10 1.11
N HIS A 115 6.89 -8.27 0.09
CA HIS A 115 7.66 -8.23 -1.16
C HIS A 115 8.84 -7.26 -1.12
N PHE A 116 8.85 -6.36 -0.14
CA PHE A 116 9.75 -5.21 -0.08
C PHE A 116 10.85 -5.32 1.00
N LYS A 117 10.64 -6.16 2.02
CA LYS A 117 11.50 -6.27 3.22
C LYS A 117 13.01 -6.36 2.95
N THR A 118 13.45 -7.08 1.92
CA THR A 118 14.88 -7.24 1.60
C THR A 118 15.48 -6.10 0.79
N ARG A 119 14.63 -5.22 0.24
CA ARG A 119 15.02 -4.07 -0.59
C ARG A 119 14.82 -2.74 0.12
N PHE A 120 14.29 -2.75 1.34
CA PHE A 120 14.06 -1.55 2.13
C PHE A 120 15.35 -0.82 2.48
N ASP A 121 15.50 0.39 1.96
CA ASP A 121 16.64 1.27 2.13
C ASP A 121 16.13 2.68 2.50
N PRO A 122 16.16 3.05 3.79
CA PRO A 122 15.62 4.32 4.27
C PRO A 122 16.40 5.54 3.75
N GLY A 123 17.63 5.36 3.25
CA GLY A 123 18.38 6.44 2.60
C GLY A 123 17.88 6.73 1.18
N LYS A 124 17.10 5.82 0.60
CA LYS A 124 16.68 5.86 -0.81
C LYS A 124 15.20 6.17 -0.99
N PHE A 125 14.36 5.67 -0.10
CA PHE A 125 12.93 5.96 -0.17
C PHE A 125 12.22 5.75 1.17
N LYS A 126 10.99 6.29 1.24
CA LYS A 126 10.04 6.08 2.33
C LYS A 126 8.67 5.68 1.80
N PHE A 127 7.83 5.13 2.68
CA PHE A 127 6.42 4.86 2.39
C PHE A 127 5.52 5.89 3.07
N GLU A 128 4.46 6.29 2.39
CA GLU A 128 3.34 7.01 2.97
C GLU A 128 2.05 6.24 2.66
N TYR A 129 1.40 5.73 3.70
CA TYR A 129 0.15 5.01 3.61
C TYR A 129 -0.99 5.96 3.90
N LEU A 130 -1.99 5.99 3.03
CA LEU A 130 -3.15 6.85 3.16
C LEU A 130 -4.38 6.00 3.43
N LEU A 131 -5.12 6.26 4.50
CA LEU A 131 -6.46 5.69 4.65
C LEU A 131 -7.42 6.57 3.85
N THR A 132 -8.09 5.98 2.87
CA THR A 132 -8.92 6.73 1.91
C THR A 132 -10.39 6.39 2.03
N GLU A 133 -11.21 7.38 1.71
CA GLU A 133 -12.59 7.23 1.29
C GLU A 133 -12.62 7.37 -0.23
N GLU A 134 -13.24 6.41 -0.90
CA GLU A 134 -13.26 6.35 -2.37
C GLU A 134 -14.69 6.16 -2.89
N ALA A 135 -14.96 6.68 -4.08
CA ALA A 135 -16.15 6.33 -4.85
C ALA A 135 -15.73 5.43 -6.02
N ILE A 136 -16.49 4.36 -6.27
CA ILE A 136 -16.28 3.48 -7.42
C ILE A 136 -17.56 3.38 -8.23
N LEU A 137 -17.42 3.46 -9.55
CA LEU A 137 -18.47 3.06 -10.49
C LEU A 137 -18.16 1.65 -10.97
N GLN A 138 -19.13 0.76 -10.87
CA GLN A 138 -19.06 -0.61 -11.37
C GLN A 138 -20.04 -0.80 -12.52
N GLU A 139 -19.60 -1.51 -13.55
CA GLU A 139 -20.41 -1.83 -14.72
C GLU A 139 -20.50 -3.34 -14.89
N HIS A 140 -21.66 -3.78 -15.38
CA HIS A 140 -21.88 -5.18 -15.71
C HIS A 140 -20.87 -5.64 -16.78
N ALA A 141 -20.09 -6.65 -16.46
CA ALA A 141 -19.01 -7.21 -17.27
C ALA A 141 -19.28 -8.66 -17.70
N GLY A 142 -20.55 -9.07 -17.72
CA GLY A 142 -21.01 -10.40 -18.10
C GLY A 142 -21.23 -11.31 -16.89
N PHE A 143 -21.14 -12.61 -17.10
CA PHE A 143 -21.38 -13.62 -16.05
C PHE A 143 -20.16 -14.52 -15.87
N LYS A 144 -19.89 -14.91 -14.62
CA LYS A 144 -18.87 -15.92 -14.29
C LYS A 144 -19.49 -16.97 -13.38
N ARG A 145 -19.51 -18.23 -13.84
CA ARG A 145 -20.14 -19.37 -13.15
C ARG A 145 -21.61 -19.06 -12.75
N GLY A 146 -22.36 -18.49 -13.69
CA GLY A 146 -23.79 -18.16 -13.50
C GLY A 146 -24.06 -16.95 -12.58
N ARG A 147 -23.05 -16.23 -12.12
CA ARG A 147 -23.23 -15.02 -11.30
C ARG A 147 -22.85 -13.75 -12.07
N PRO A 148 -23.57 -12.63 -11.92
CA PRO A 148 -23.18 -11.35 -12.49
C PRO A 148 -21.76 -10.98 -12.08
N LEU A 149 -20.96 -10.61 -13.07
CA LEU A 149 -19.62 -10.11 -12.91
C LEU A 149 -19.66 -8.60 -13.13
N TYR A 150 -19.05 -7.85 -12.22
CA TYR A 150 -18.91 -6.41 -12.36
C TYR A 150 -17.44 -6.02 -12.48
N ARG A 151 -17.13 -5.04 -13.32
CA ARG A 151 -15.81 -4.42 -13.44
C ARG A 151 -15.88 -2.99 -12.92
N VAL A 152 -14.84 -2.55 -12.22
CA VAL A 152 -14.70 -1.14 -11.82
C VAL A 152 -14.38 -0.30 -13.07
N ALA A 153 -15.28 0.63 -13.40
CA ALA A 153 -15.17 1.56 -14.51
C ALA A 153 -14.43 2.85 -14.12
N SER A 154 -14.71 3.38 -12.93
CA SER A 154 -13.98 4.51 -12.36
C SER A 154 -13.69 4.29 -10.88
N ARG A 155 -12.68 4.99 -10.39
CA ARG A 155 -12.33 5.07 -8.98
C ARG A 155 -11.87 6.49 -8.69
N ASP A 156 -12.55 7.11 -7.74
CA ASP A 156 -12.44 8.53 -7.41
C ASP A 156 -12.04 8.69 -5.95
N LEU A 157 -11.12 9.63 -5.67
CA LEU A 157 -10.79 10.01 -4.31
C LEU A 157 -11.90 10.88 -3.74
N VAL A 158 -12.53 10.45 -2.66
CA VAL A 158 -13.51 11.28 -1.93
C VAL A 158 -12.81 12.03 -0.81
N ASN A 159 -12.00 11.33 -0.01
CA ASN A 159 -11.27 11.94 1.10
C ASN A 159 -10.00 11.15 1.47
N ILE A 160 -9.00 11.86 2.01
CA ILE A 160 -7.88 11.26 2.75
C ILE A 160 -8.22 11.38 4.23
N LEU A 161 -8.52 10.26 4.86
CA LEU A 161 -9.01 10.20 6.24
C LEU A 161 -7.87 10.23 7.25
N ASP A 162 -6.75 9.61 6.93
CA ASP A 162 -5.55 9.57 7.77
C ASP A 162 -4.32 9.21 6.94
N SER A 163 -3.12 9.50 7.45
CA SER A 163 -1.86 9.16 6.80
C SER A 163 -0.81 8.67 7.80
N ARG A 164 0.02 7.70 7.39
CA ARG A 164 1.16 7.25 8.19
C ARG A 164 2.38 7.10 7.31
N THR A 165 3.46 7.76 7.72
CA THR A 165 4.77 7.64 7.07
C THR A 165 5.61 6.57 7.75
N VAL A 166 6.33 5.78 6.95
CA VAL A 166 7.38 4.86 7.37
C VAL A 166 8.66 5.24 6.64
N ALA A 167 9.55 5.94 7.33
CA ALA A 167 10.80 6.47 6.81
C ALA A 167 12.02 5.63 7.20
N SER A 168 11.92 4.83 8.27
CA SER A 168 12.98 3.96 8.75
C SER A 168 12.52 2.51 8.92
N LYS A 169 13.47 1.57 9.00
CA LYS A 169 13.16 0.17 9.34
C LYS A 169 12.52 0.09 10.72
N VAL A 170 13.02 0.87 11.68
CA VAL A 170 12.59 0.84 13.08
C VAL A 170 11.14 1.30 13.23
N ASP A 171 10.65 2.17 12.34
CA ASP A 171 9.24 2.61 12.34
C ASP A 171 8.27 1.43 12.20
N PHE A 172 8.69 0.33 11.56
CA PHE A 172 7.86 -0.87 11.46
C PHE A 172 7.66 -1.58 12.82
N LEU A 173 8.54 -1.36 13.81
CA LEU A 173 8.35 -1.89 15.16
C LEU A 173 7.18 -1.22 15.88
N ALA A 174 6.81 0.01 15.52
CA ALA A 174 5.64 0.69 16.07
C ALA A 174 4.30 0.08 15.59
N PHE A 175 4.33 -0.96 14.75
CA PHE A 175 3.17 -1.79 14.43
C PHE A 175 3.11 -3.07 15.29
N LEU A 176 4.18 -3.45 15.98
CA LEU A 176 4.09 -4.56 16.93
C LEU A 176 3.35 -4.10 18.18
N PRO A 177 2.45 -4.94 18.74
CA PRO A 177 1.89 -4.70 20.06
C PRO A 177 3.01 -4.50 21.10
N HIS A 178 2.87 -3.46 21.94
CA HIS A 178 3.89 -3.06 22.91
C HIS A 178 3.96 -4.02 24.10
N ASP A 179 2.87 -4.73 24.39
CA ASP A 179 2.66 -5.66 25.50
C ASP A 179 3.05 -7.11 25.17
N LEU A 180 3.85 -7.32 24.12
CA LEU A 180 4.37 -8.64 23.78
C LEU A 180 5.45 -9.09 24.78
N PRO A 181 5.45 -10.37 25.18
CA PRO A 181 6.53 -10.94 25.99
C PRO A 181 7.88 -10.84 25.26
N GLY A 182 8.99 -10.96 26.01
CA GLY A 182 10.35 -10.89 25.44
C GLY A 182 10.57 -11.89 24.30
N ARG A 183 9.92 -13.05 24.37
CA ARG A 183 9.79 -14.03 23.27
C ARG A 183 8.32 -14.26 22.98
N PHE A 184 7.93 -14.16 21.72
CA PHE A 184 6.52 -14.23 21.31
C PHE A 184 6.34 -15.05 20.03
N THR A 185 5.13 -15.56 19.83
CA THR A 185 4.71 -16.27 18.61
C THR A 185 3.83 -15.38 17.73
N ASN A 186 3.55 -15.81 16.50
CA ASN A 186 2.53 -15.17 15.66
C ASN A 186 1.14 -15.18 16.32
N LYS A 187 0.86 -16.16 17.20
CA LYS A 187 -0.40 -16.21 17.94
C LYS A 187 -0.46 -15.06 18.95
N ASP A 188 0.61 -14.85 19.70
CA ASP A 188 0.68 -13.75 20.68
C ASP A 188 0.47 -12.38 20.02
N VAL A 189 1.06 -12.18 18.83
CA VAL A 189 0.82 -10.99 18.01
C VAL A 189 -0.65 -10.91 17.61
N ALA A 190 -1.21 -11.96 16.99
CA ALA A 190 -2.59 -11.96 16.50
C ALA A 190 -3.65 -11.73 17.60
N ASP A 191 -3.39 -12.21 18.81
CA ASP A 191 -4.30 -12.07 19.95
C ASP A 191 -4.26 -10.64 20.54
N ARG A 192 -3.15 -9.91 20.38
CA ARG A 192 -2.95 -8.53 20.84
C ARG A 192 -3.18 -7.46 19.77
N LEU A 193 -3.34 -7.85 18.51
CA LEU A 193 -3.71 -6.93 17.44
C LEU A 193 -5.13 -6.41 17.67
N GLY A 194 -5.25 -5.14 18.08
CA GLY A 194 -6.51 -4.41 18.27
C GLY A 194 -7.20 -4.00 16.96
N ILE A 195 -7.26 -4.89 15.97
CA ILE A 195 -7.75 -4.59 14.61
C ILE A 195 -9.07 -5.30 14.29
N LYS A 196 -9.90 -4.66 13.45
CA LYS A 196 -11.17 -5.20 12.95
C LYS A 196 -10.93 -6.35 11.93
N GLY A 197 -11.94 -7.18 11.69
CA GLY A 197 -11.92 -8.21 10.63
C GLY A 197 -11.70 -9.66 11.09
N GLY A 198 -11.92 -9.96 12.37
CA GLY A 198 -11.96 -11.33 12.89
C GLY A 198 -10.60 -12.03 13.02
N THR A 199 -10.63 -13.27 13.52
CA THR A 199 -9.43 -14.04 13.89
C THR A 199 -8.55 -14.38 12.68
N THR A 200 -9.15 -14.70 11.52
CA THR A 200 -8.40 -15.06 10.31
C THR A 200 -7.53 -13.91 9.80
N ARG A 201 -8.08 -12.69 9.76
CA ARG A 201 -7.33 -11.49 9.35
C ARG A 201 -6.18 -11.19 10.30
N ARG A 202 -6.45 -11.23 11.62
CA ARG A 202 -5.43 -11.01 12.66
C ARG A 202 -4.26 -11.99 12.52
N LYS A 203 -4.54 -13.28 12.32
CA LYS A 203 -3.50 -14.30 12.07
C LYS A 203 -2.70 -14.04 10.80
N ALA A 204 -3.37 -13.68 9.70
CA ALA A 204 -2.70 -13.38 8.43
C ALA A 204 -1.78 -12.15 8.54
N ILE A 205 -2.23 -11.09 9.22
CA ILE A 205 -1.42 -9.89 9.47
C ILE A 205 -0.25 -10.22 10.38
N ALA A 206 -0.47 -10.92 11.49
CA ALA A 206 0.59 -11.33 12.40
C ALA A 206 1.70 -12.12 11.67
N ALA A 207 1.32 -13.09 10.83
CA ALA A 207 2.28 -13.87 10.06
C ALA A 207 3.08 -13.04 9.05
N ARG A 208 2.39 -12.15 8.30
CA ARG A 208 3.06 -11.25 7.34
C ARG A 208 3.95 -10.22 8.04
N MET A 209 3.52 -9.72 9.19
CA MET A 209 4.26 -8.80 10.04
C MET A 209 5.57 -9.43 10.53
N THR A 210 5.53 -10.57 11.22
CA THR A 210 6.75 -11.20 11.74
C THR A 210 7.68 -11.64 10.62
N TYR A 211 7.12 -12.15 9.50
CA TYR A 211 7.90 -12.49 8.31
C TYR A 211 8.62 -11.26 7.71
N SER A 212 7.92 -10.13 7.63
CA SER A 212 8.46 -8.88 7.10
C SER A 212 9.52 -8.28 8.00
N LEU A 213 9.23 -8.16 9.30
CA LEU A 213 10.15 -7.61 10.30
C LEU A 213 11.42 -8.47 10.42
N ARG A 214 11.30 -9.80 10.33
CA ARG A 214 12.46 -10.69 10.24
C ARG A 214 13.30 -10.41 9.00
N GLY A 215 12.67 -10.24 7.83
CA GLY A 215 13.39 -9.91 6.60
C GLY A 215 14.01 -8.51 6.59
N LEU A 216 13.54 -7.61 7.45
CA LEU A 216 14.13 -6.29 7.71
C LEU A 216 15.28 -6.36 8.74
N GLY A 217 15.50 -7.52 9.37
CA GLY A 217 16.50 -7.70 10.43
C GLY A 217 16.03 -7.25 11.82
N LEU A 218 14.77 -6.85 11.98
CA LEU A 218 14.24 -6.29 13.24
C LEU A 218 13.78 -7.36 14.23
N LEU A 219 13.53 -8.58 13.74
CA LEU A 219 13.23 -9.75 14.53
C LEU A 219 14.17 -10.89 14.15
N ARG A 220 14.46 -11.76 15.11
CA ARG A 220 15.15 -13.04 14.88
C ARG A 220 14.37 -14.21 15.47
N VAL A 221 14.66 -15.41 14.98
CA VAL A 221 14.05 -16.65 15.51
C VAL A 221 14.84 -17.07 16.75
N ALA A 222 14.16 -17.14 17.90
CA ALA A 222 14.72 -17.48 19.20
C ALA A 222 14.54 -18.97 19.58
N GLY A 223 13.72 -19.70 18.81
CA GLY A 223 13.41 -21.10 19.06
C GLY A 223 12.05 -21.49 18.52
N LYS A 224 11.47 -22.55 19.10
CA LYS A 224 10.13 -23.05 18.78
C LYS A 224 9.33 -23.36 20.05
N GLN A 225 8.02 -23.14 19.97
CA GLN A 225 7.04 -23.60 20.97
C GLN A 225 6.04 -24.51 20.25
N GLY A 226 6.22 -25.83 20.38
CA GLY A 226 5.52 -26.81 19.55
C GLY A 226 5.81 -26.56 18.06
N ARG A 227 4.77 -26.33 17.26
CA ARG A 227 4.90 -26.03 15.82
C ARG A 227 5.12 -24.54 15.52
N MET A 228 5.06 -23.67 16.53
CA MET A 228 5.17 -22.22 16.35
C MET A 228 6.63 -21.77 16.48
N LEU A 229 7.05 -20.82 15.65
CA LEU A 229 8.31 -20.12 15.85
C LEU A 229 8.18 -19.13 17.00
N LEU A 230 9.21 -19.07 17.85
CA LEU A 230 9.40 -18.00 18.82
C LEU A 230 10.29 -16.92 18.19
N PHE A 231 9.83 -15.69 18.26
CA PHE A 231 10.53 -14.50 17.80
C PHE A 231 10.96 -13.68 19.00
N GLU A 232 12.08 -12.99 18.84
CA GLU A 232 12.49 -11.90 19.72
C GLU A 232 13.03 -10.74 18.89
N ARG A 233 13.05 -9.54 19.48
CA ARG A 233 13.62 -8.36 18.85
C ARG A 233 15.13 -8.58 18.65
N SER A 234 15.63 -8.24 17.46
CA SER A 234 17.05 -8.33 17.13
C SER A 234 17.89 -7.35 17.93
#